data_AF-A0A524CYX0-F1
#
_entry.id   AF-A0A524CYX0-F1
#
_cell.length_a   1.000
_cell.length_b   1.000
_cell.length_c   1.000
_cell.angle_alpha   90.00
_cell.angle_beta   90.00
_cell.angle_gamma   90.00
#
_symmetry.space_group_name_H-M   'P 1'
#
loop_
_entity.id
_entity.type
_entity.pdbx_description
1 polymer ?
#
loop_
_entity_poly.entity_id
_entity_poly.type
_entity_poly.pdbx_seq_one_letter_code
_entity_poly.pdbx_strand_id
1 'polypeptide(L)'
;MDNKIKISYNEEYWFISAFINTNFIEREQIAKKIEKIVNTRISNITEKDAWLKELADSLMKMANNISLSCNWVDYIPIFPFYHENTDQFYDVLGYFEFHVEYYKHKPEKKKTIEPNLIQQIPHIILTELKSKVKFMKDEVLMDLESPIYIFATSKETDPSGIEWNQKQIENYKKDLSYWTVLYSGQWEDYSPTLYDARIRDNLSNRLSELHFINRNSAFVYMAKENYENFFEPYMKPYVVNPAAQIRTIIFSFREINNSLDILFLNTYSEGRIDTKKLEEKINNLRFLRGIIQNALSVIYNELDYNRRQHYTSVLRHLIKKFDMNNIKERMNQKFDLLYNMMNEIHQKRVQEDQEETEKALNILNFLLGAGILADLVGLLMIALNLSENDFSAIMLNSFVAIVISSVLFIAVFYYIFIKLKVKREKVKKTVDGVVLNKNKNMIVLVKRRFPPFQNFYALPGGYIQKGEAIENALKREIKEETNLEISIIEKIGYYDDPNRDPRGKVHSTAFLCEITSSEKDLKGKSDALSAEFISINQLNKISLAFDHKKILQDANLIKKNSLLD
;
A
#
# COMPACT_ATOMS: atom_id res chain seq x y z
N MET A 1 23.10 48.97 16.84
CA MET A 1 23.59 47.90 17.73
C MET A 1 23.09 46.60 17.14
N ASP A 2 24.01 45.82 16.56
CA ASP A 2 23.73 44.50 15.99
C ASP A 2 23.38 43.52 17.12
N ASN A 3 22.13 43.53 17.58
CA ASN A 3 21.65 42.57 18.57
C ASN A 3 21.29 41.24 17.88
N LYS A 4 22.30 40.56 17.32
CA LYS A 4 22.15 39.16 16.89
C LYS A 4 21.76 38.33 18.10
N ILE A 5 20.68 37.57 17.98
CA ILE A 5 20.28 36.67 19.06
C ILE A 5 21.26 35.51 19.22
N LYS A 6 21.58 35.15 20.46
CA LYS A 6 22.29 33.90 20.78
C LYS A 6 21.38 32.96 21.55
N ILE A 7 21.50 31.67 21.25
CA ILE A 7 20.72 30.61 21.87
C ILE A 7 21.68 29.65 22.59
N SER A 8 21.42 29.39 23.87
CA SER A 8 22.13 28.35 24.60
C SER A 8 21.44 27.01 24.38
N TYR A 9 21.79 26.29 23.30
CA TYR A 9 21.23 24.97 23.00
C TYR A 9 21.61 23.94 24.06
N ASN A 10 20.64 23.11 24.48
CA ASN A 10 20.87 22.09 25.50
C ASN A 10 21.10 20.71 24.88
N GLU A 11 20.06 20.13 24.30
CA GLU A 11 20.02 18.77 23.73
C GLU A 11 19.28 18.78 22.40
N GLU A 12 19.66 17.89 21.48
CA GLU A 12 18.94 17.64 20.24
C GLU A 12 18.58 16.17 20.06
N TYR A 13 17.49 15.95 19.33
CA TYR A 13 17.03 14.65 18.89
C TYR A 13 16.95 14.64 17.37
N TRP A 14 17.64 13.71 16.73
CA TRP A 14 17.56 13.53 15.29
C TRP A 14 16.84 12.24 14.94
N PHE A 15 16.03 12.26 13.88
CA PHE A 15 15.24 11.10 13.46
C PHE A 15 15.44 10.79 11.98
N ILE A 16 15.76 9.52 11.69
CA ILE A 16 15.90 8.98 10.34
C ILE A 16 15.07 7.70 10.24
N SER A 17 14.01 7.72 9.44
CA SER A 17 13.19 6.54 9.18
C SER A 17 13.97 5.47 8.42
N ALA A 18 13.72 4.20 8.70
CA ALA A 18 14.38 3.10 8.00
C ALA A 18 13.58 1.80 8.05
N PHE A 19 13.96 0.89 7.16
CA PHE A 19 13.68 -0.53 7.26
C PHE A 19 14.92 -1.28 7.71
N ILE A 20 14.75 -2.33 8.53
CA ILE A 20 15.82 -3.25 8.93
C ILE A 20 15.48 -4.65 8.43
N ASN A 21 16.52 -5.41 8.07
CA ASN A 21 16.43 -6.84 7.85
C ASN A 21 17.06 -7.59 9.03
N THR A 22 16.21 -8.13 9.91
CA THR A 22 16.68 -8.79 11.13
C THR A 22 17.31 -10.15 10.90
N ASN A 23 17.22 -10.71 9.69
CA ASN A 23 17.97 -11.91 9.31
C ASN A 23 19.47 -11.66 9.17
N PHE A 24 19.88 -10.40 8.90
CA PHE A 24 21.29 -10.05 8.71
C PHE A 24 21.89 -9.37 9.93
N ILE A 25 21.13 -8.55 10.65
CA ILE A 25 21.64 -7.78 11.77
C ILE A 25 20.57 -7.53 12.84
N GLU A 26 20.99 -7.63 14.10
CA GLU A 26 20.13 -7.25 15.22
C GLU A 26 19.95 -5.73 15.28
N ARG A 27 18.78 -5.30 15.74
CA ARG A 27 18.36 -3.88 15.80
C ARG A 27 19.34 -2.99 16.58
N GLU A 28 19.82 -3.47 17.72
CA GLU A 28 20.79 -2.74 18.53
C GLU A 28 22.17 -2.67 17.88
N GLN A 29 22.56 -3.73 17.15
CA GLN A 29 23.85 -3.80 16.48
C GLN A 29 23.92 -2.82 15.31
N ILE A 30 22.85 -2.72 14.50
CA ILE A 30 22.80 -1.74 13.42
C ILE A 30 22.78 -0.32 13.96
N ALA A 31 22.07 -0.03 15.06
CA ALA A 31 22.10 1.29 15.70
C ALA A 31 23.52 1.69 16.12
N LYS A 32 24.27 0.78 16.77
CA LYS A 32 25.69 0.99 17.14
C LYS A 32 26.59 1.17 15.91
N LYS A 33 26.34 0.44 14.83
CA LYS A 33 27.08 0.57 13.56
C LYS A 33 26.86 1.95 12.93
N ILE A 34 25.61 2.43 12.90
CA ILE A 34 25.26 3.78 12.42
C ILE A 34 25.87 4.85 13.33
N GLU A 35 25.79 4.69 14.65
CA GLU A 35 26.43 5.59 15.62
C GLU A 35 27.92 5.75 15.32
N LYS A 36 28.63 4.63 15.09
CA LYS A 36 30.05 4.65 14.77
C LYS A 36 30.35 5.38 13.47
N ILE A 37 29.54 5.17 12.42
CA ILE A 37 29.68 5.88 11.14
C ILE A 37 29.52 7.39 11.35
N VAL A 38 28.47 7.79 12.07
CA VAL A 38 28.18 9.19 12.36
C VAL A 38 29.32 9.82 13.17
N ASN A 39 29.72 9.21 14.28
CA ASN A 39 30.82 9.73 15.12
C ASN A 39 32.15 9.83 14.35
N THR A 40 32.47 8.84 13.52
CA THR A 40 33.66 8.88 12.66
C THR A 40 33.59 10.02 11.65
N ARG A 41 32.41 10.30 11.10
CA ARG A 41 32.26 11.41 10.16
C ARG A 41 32.44 12.75 10.84
N ILE A 42 31.88 12.91 12.04
CA ILE A 42 31.98 14.15 12.81
C ILE A 42 33.43 14.46 13.17
N SER A 43 34.21 13.47 13.62
CA SER A 43 35.62 13.67 13.94
C SER A 43 36.49 14.05 12.73
N ASN A 44 35.99 13.85 11.51
CA ASN A 44 36.66 14.17 10.25
C ASN A 44 36.05 15.39 9.54
N ILE A 45 35.23 16.21 10.21
CA ILE A 45 34.71 17.46 9.63
C ILE A 45 35.86 18.45 9.42
N THR A 46 35.90 19.04 8.22
CA THR A 46 36.91 20.01 7.81
C THR A 46 36.27 21.31 7.30
N GLU A 47 37.07 22.36 7.08
CA GLU A 47 36.61 23.62 6.49
C GLU A 47 35.93 23.46 5.12
N LYS A 48 36.27 22.41 4.37
CA LYS A 48 35.65 22.13 3.07
C LYS A 48 34.17 21.78 3.21
N ASP A 49 33.78 21.18 4.33
CA ASP A 49 32.42 20.74 4.62
C ASP A 49 31.50 21.90 5.01
N ALA A 50 32.06 23.04 5.44
CA ALA A 50 31.29 24.22 5.79
C ALA A 50 30.60 24.81 4.55
N TRP A 51 29.27 24.90 4.62
CA TRP A 51 28.46 25.55 3.58
C TRP A 51 28.73 27.06 3.52
N LEU A 52 28.80 27.70 4.68
CA LEU A 52 29.23 29.09 4.83
C LEU A 52 30.68 29.11 5.31
N LYS A 53 31.60 29.59 4.46
CA LYS A 53 33.05 29.57 4.77
C LYS A 53 33.42 30.41 5.99
N GLU A 54 32.66 31.48 6.26
CA GLU A 54 32.81 32.29 7.47
C GLU A 54 32.50 31.52 8.77
N LEU A 55 31.72 30.43 8.69
CA LEU A 55 31.35 29.59 9.84
C LEU A 55 32.22 28.34 9.98
N ALA A 56 33.24 28.15 9.13
CA ALA A 56 34.04 26.93 9.09
C ALA A 56 34.74 26.64 10.44
N ASP A 57 35.34 27.66 11.05
CA ASP A 57 35.99 27.53 12.35
C ASP A 57 35.00 27.17 13.46
N SER A 58 33.82 27.81 13.46
CA SER A 58 32.76 27.54 14.43
C SER A 58 32.19 26.13 14.26
N LEU A 59 32.00 25.67 13.02
CA LEU A 59 31.57 24.31 12.68
C LEU A 59 32.56 23.27 13.22
N MET A 60 33.86 23.43 12.95
CA MET A 60 34.88 22.48 13.42
C MET A 60 34.97 22.45 14.95
N LYS A 61 34.89 23.61 15.60
CA LYS A 61 34.84 23.70 17.07
C LYS A 61 33.60 22.99 17.64
N MET A 62 32.45 23.16 17.01
CA MET A 62 31.20 22.49 17.40
C MET A 62 31.29 20.98 17.22
N ALA A 63 31.80 20.52 16.07
CA ALA A 63 32.03 19.11 15.75
C ALA A 63 32.94 18.43 16.79
N ASN A 64 34.04 19.08 17.19
CA ASN A 64 34.97 18.55 18.20
C ASN A 64 34.40 18.48 19.62
N ASN A 65 33.23 19.07 19.88
CA ASN A 65 32.60 19.09 21.20
C ASN A 65 31.18 18.49 21.15
N ILE A 66 30.88 17.63 20.18
CA ILE A 66 29.62 16.90 20.15
C ILE A 66 29.70 15.61 20.96
N SER A 67 28.63 15.29 21.69
CA SER A 67 28.36 13.97 22.26
C SER A 67 27.11 13.44 21.56
N LEU A 68 27.17 12.23 21.01
CA LEU A 68 26.06 11.64 20.26
C LEU A 68 25.91 10.15 20.57
N SER A 69 24.67 9.70 20.74
CA SER A 69 24.28 8.28 20.82
C SER A 69 23.12 7.99 19.86
N CYS A 70 23.05 6.79 19.31
CA CYS A 70 22.01 6.36 18.38
C CYS A 70 21.25 5.14 18.92
N ASN A 71 19.93 5.24 18.96
CA ASN A 71 19.02 4.16 19.32
C ASN A 71 18.12 3.78 18.15
N TRP A 72 17.67 2.53 18.11
CA TRP A 72 16.63 2.08 17.21
C TRP A 72 15.27 2.10 17.90
N VAL A 73 14.24 2.61 17.22
CA VAL A 73 12.86 2.62 17.70
C VAL A 73 11.96 1.90 16.70
N ASP A 74 11.40 0.77 17.12
CA ASP A 74 10.39 0.04 16.33
C ASP A 74 9.12 0.89 16.17
N TYR A 75 8.58 0.92 14.95
CA TYR A 75 7.23 1.43 14.73
C TYR A 75 6.26 0.33 14.30
N ILE A 76 6.64 -0.45 13.28
CA ILE A 76 5.93 -1.66 12.87
C ILE A 76 6.91 -2.83 12.93
N PRO A 77 6.84 -3.68 13.97
CA PRO A 77 7.83 -4.72 14.23
C PRO A 77 7.75 -5.91 13.26
N ILE A 78 6.68 -6.02 12.47
CA ILE A 78 6.50 -7.03 11.42
C ILE A 78 6.05 -6.32 10.15
N PHE A 79 7.00 -6.12 9.24
CA PHE A 79 6.83 -5.39 7.99
C PHE A 79 7.61 -6.06 6.86
N PRO A 80 7.08 -7.15 6.25
CA PRO A 80 7.80 -7.98 5.28
C PRO A 80 7.90 -7.29 3.90
N PHE A 81 8.73 -6.27 3.80
CA PHE A 81 8.90 -5.45 2.61
C PHE A 81 9.97 -6.02 1.68
N TYR A 82 9.58 -6.25 0.43
CA TYR A 82 10.48 -6.57 -0.65
C TYR A 82 10.70 -5.34 -1.54
N HIS A 83 11.94 -4.89 -1.65
CA HIS A 83 12.31 -3.73 -2.43
C HIS A 83 12.64 -4.13 -3.87
N GLU A 84 11.73 -3.82 -4.79
CA GLU A 84 11.74 -4.31 -6.18
C GLU A 84 12.97 -3.86 -6.99
N ASN A 85 13.58 -2.73 -6.64
CA ASN A 85 14.75 -2.21 -7.34
C ASN A 85 16.04 -2.98 -6.99
N THR A 86 16.16 -3.38 -5.73
CA THR A 86 17.42 -3.95 -5.19
C THR A 86 17.33 -5.44 -4.90
N ASP A 87 16.13 -6.02 -5.02
CA ASP A 87 15.85 -7.43 -4.73
C ASP A 87 16.11 -7.78 -3.25
N GLN A 88 15.84 -6.82 -2.36
CA GLN A 88 16.15 -6.91 -0.93
C GLN A 88 14.91 -7.04 -0.09
N PHE A 89 15.04 -7.80 0.99
CA PHE A 89 13.98 -7.99 1.97
C PHE A 89 14.27 -7.21 3.24
N TYR A 90 13.24 -6.67 3.86
CA TYR A 90 13.26 -6.06 5.18
C TYR A 90 12.02 -6.52 5.94
N ASP A 91 12.12 -6.67 7.25
CA ASP A 91 11.05 -7.23 8.10
C ASP A 91 10.60 -6.31 9.23
N VAL A 92 11.26 -5.17 9.40
CA VAL A 92 10.93 -4.18 10.43
C VAL A 92 10.91 -2.78 9.83
N LEU A 93 9.91 -1.97 10.21
CA LEU A 93 9.83 -0.54 9.91
C LEU A 93 9.94 0.26 11.21
N GLY A 94 10.83 1.26 11.23
CA GLY A 94 11.05 2.10 12.38
C GLY A 94 11.90 3.32 12.04
N TYR A 95 12.62 3.85 13.02
CA TYR A 95 13.53 4.96 12.84
C TYR A 95 14.71 4.90 13.81
N PHE A 96 15.83 5.46 13.38
CA PHE A 96 16.96 5.78 14.24
C PHE A 96 16.67 7.09 14.97
N GLU A 97 16.83 7.08 16.29
CA GLU A 97 16.78 8.25 17.15
C GLU A 97 18.20 8.56 17.64
N PHE A 98 18.73 9.73 17.28
CA PHE A 98 20.00 10.21 17.77
C PHE A 98 19.77 11.20 18.89
N HIS A 99 20.39 10.99 20.04
CA HIS A 99 20.48 11.99 21.10
C HIS A 99 21.82 12.72 20.99
N VAL A 100 21.77 14.04 20.94
CA VAL A 100 22.93 14.89 20.63
C VAL A 100 23.06 16.01 21.65
N GLU A 101 24.27 16.20 22.16
CA GLU A 101 24.59 17.29 23.08
C GLU A 101 25.90 17.95 22.67
N TYR A 102 25.85 19.25 22.35
CA TYR A 102 27.06 20.03 22.08
C TYR A 102 27.62 20.63 23.37
N TYR A 103 28.95 20.67 23.47
CA TYR A 103 29.67 21.21 24.60
C TYR A 103 29.19 20.63 25.95
N LYS A 104 28.89 19.33 26.00
CA LYS A 104 28.47 18.60 27.21
C LYS A 104 29.36 18.88 28.42
N HIS A 105 30.67 18.99 28.20
CA HIS A 105 31.67 19.27 29.24
C HIS A 105 32.08 20.75 29.34
N LYS A 106 31.46 21.65 28.56
CA LYS A 106 31.78 23.09 28.47
C LYS A 106 30.50 23.95 28.31
N PRO A 107 29.58 23.93 29.29
CA PRO A 107 28.25 24.53 29.15
C PRO A 107 28.29 26.03 28.81
N GLU A 108 29.32 26.77 29.21
CA GLU A 108 29.53 28.18 28.89
C GLU A 108 29.69 28.44 27.38
N LYS A 109 30.12 27.43 26.61
CA LYS A 109 30.25 27.50 25.15
C LYS A 109 28.95 27.19 24.41
N LYS A 110 27.91 26.69 25.08
CA LYS A 110 26.59 26.46 24.45
C LYS A 110 25.99 27.75 23.85
N LYS A 111 26.28 28.92 24.46
CA LYS A 111 25.88 30.25 23.97
C LYS A 111 26.59 30.73 22.70
N THR A 112 27.69 30.08 22.32
CA THR A 112 28.46 30.46 21.12
C THR A 112 28.00 29.73 19.86
N ILE A 113 27.04 28.81 19.99
CA ILE A 113 26.49 28.08 18.85
C ILE A 113 25.60 29.02 18.06
N GLU A 114 25.98 29.26 16.81
CA GLU A 114 25.14 30.01 15.88
C GLU A 114 23.99 29.13 15.38
N PRO A 115 22.74 29.64 15.32
CA PRO A 115 21.58 28.86 14.86
C PRO A 115 21.78 28.20 13.49
N ASN A 116 22.53 28.84 12.60
CA ASN A 116 22.87 28.30 11.28
C ASN A 116 23.74 27.03 11.31
N LEU A 117 24.40 26.70 12.42
CA LEU A 117 25.25 25.51 12.54
C LEU A 117 24.47 24.25 12.92
N ILE A 118 23.33 24.41 13.60
CA ILE A 118 22.46 23.32 14.08
C ILE A 118 22.04 22.38 12.95
N GLN A 119 21.84 22.90 11.74
CA GLN A 119 21.48 22.11 10.55
C GLN A 119 22.67 21.57 9.76
N GLN A 120 23.84 22.20 9.89
CA GLN A 120 24.99 21.87 9.04
C GLN A 120 25.54 20.49 9.35
N ILE A 121 25.70 20.14 10.63
CA ILE A 121 26.18 18.81 11.01
C ILE A 121 25.21 17.72 10.52
N PRO A 122 23.90 17.76 10.81
CA PRO A 122 22.93 16.82 10.24
C PRO A 122 22.98 16.71 8.71
N HIS A 123 23.14 17.82 7.99
CA HIS A 123 23.26 17.80 6.54
C HIS A 123 24.53 17.08 6.05
N ILE A 124 25.67 17.33 6.70
CA ILE A 124 26.94 16.63 6.42
C ILE A 124 26.78 15.13 6.71
N ILE A 125 26.13 14.78 7.83
CA ILE A 125 25.85 13.40 8.20
C ILE A 125 24.94 12.71 7.20
N LEU A 126 23.87 13.36 6.74
CA LEU A 126 22.98 12.81 5.73
C LEU A 126 23.76 12.44 4.45
N THR A 127 24.67 13.31 4.03
CA THR A 127 25.53 13.10 2.86
C THR A 127 26.47 11.90 3.05
N GLU A 128 27.07 11.78 4.23
CA GLU A 128 27.90 10.62 4.56
C GLU A 128 27.10 9.32 4.55
N LEU A 129 25.94 9.30 5.21
CA LEU A 129 25.06 8.14 5.25
C LEU A 129 24.63 7.72 3.84
N LYS A 130 24.32 8.66 2.93
CA LYS A 130 24.06 8.35 1.50
C LYS A 130 25.19 7.59 0.83
N SER A 131 26.44 7.83 1.23
CA SER A 131 27.60 7.12 0.67
C SER A 131 27.82 5.75 1.32
N LYS A 132 27.69 5.66 2.65
CA LYS A 132 28.04 4.45 3.43
C LYS A 132 26.94 3.41 3.46
N VAL A 133 25.67 3.84 3.52
CA VAL A 133 24.51 2.94 3.63
C VAL A 133 24.33 2.08 2.39
N LYS A 134 24.84 2.51 1.23
CA LYS A 134 24.89 1.69 0.01
C LYS A 134 25.60 0.35 0.21
N PHE A 135 26.57 0.27 1.13
CA PHE A 135 27.29 -0.96 1.47
C PHE A 135 26.60 -1.80 2.56
N MET A 136 25.51 -1.30 3.14
CA MET A 136 24.68 -1.98 4.15
C MET A 136 23.28 -2.26 3.62
N LYS A 137 23.12 -2.27 2.29
CA LYS A 137 21.83 -2.39 1.62
C LYS A 137 21.04 -3.64 2.02
N ASP A 138 21.73 -4.76 2.32
CA ASP A 138 21.07 -6.01 2.76
C ASP A 138 20.63 -5.97 4.24
N GLU A 139 21.19 -5.05 5.02
CA GLU A 139 20.93 -4.87 6.46
C GLU A 139 19.86 -3.81 6.72
N VAL A 140 19.92 -2.67 6.01
CA VAL A 140 19.12 -1.48 6.30
C VAL A 140 18.83 -0.65 5.04
N LEU A 141 17.61 -0.11 4.95
CA LEU A 141 17.21 0.88 3.95
C LEU A 141 16.69 2.13 4.67
N MET A 142 17.41 3.25 4.56
CA MET A 142 17.10 4.49 5.29
C MET A 142 16.43 5.54 4.40
N ASP A 143 15.61 6.39 5.01
CA ASP A 143 15.09 7.62 4.41
C ASP A 143 16.18 8.70 4.37
N LEU A 144 17.02 8.61 3.33
CA LEU A 144 18.08 9.58 3.11
C LEU A 144 17.66 10.71 2.16
N GLU A 145 16.50 10.60 1.53
CA GLU A 145 15.97 11.63 0.62
C GLU A 145 15.19 12.72 1.37
N SER A 146 14.63 12.40 2.53
CA SER A 146 14.07 13.41 3.43
C SER A 146 15.17 14.08 4.26
N PRO A 147 15.03 15.38 4.60
CA PRO A 147 15.88 16.02 5.61
C PRO A 147 15.80 15.27 6.94
N ILE A 148 16.89 15.25 7.71
CA ILE A 148 16.87 14.71 9.08
C ILE A 148 15.90 15.56 9.91
N TYR A 149 14.94 14.91 10.59
CA TYR A 149 14.06 15.63 11.51
C TYR A 149 14.84 15.90 12.79
N ILE A 150 14.91 17.17 13.21
CA ILE A 150 15.74 17.60 14.32
C ILE A 150 14.85 18.33 15.31
N PHE A 151 14.91 17.98 16.58
CA PHE A 151 14.28 18.68 17.69
C PHE A 151 15.37 19.17 18.63
N ALA A 152 15.52 20.49 18.82
CA ALA A 152 16.63 21.06 19.58
C ALA A 152 16.13 21.93 20.73
N THR A 153 16.59 21.71 21.94
CA THR A 153 16.13 22.39 23.16
C THR A 153 17.10 23.48 23.58
N SER A 154 16.70 24.38 24.47
CA SER A 154 17.58 25.45 24.94
C SER A 154 17.45 25.70 26.44
N LYS A 155 18.42 26.40 27.02
CA LYS A 155 18.32 26.88 28.39
C LYS A 155 17.94 28.35 28.48
N GLU A 156 18.49 29.18 27.60
CA GLU A 156 18.38 30.63 27.66
C GLU A 156 18.71 31.28 26.31
N THR A 157 18.36 32.55 26.19
CA THR A 157 18.64 33.41 25.03
C THR A 157 19.38 34.68 25.48
N ASP A 158 20.14 35.28 24.57
CA ASP A 158 20.80 36.57 24.75
C ASP A 158 20.34 37.51 23.62
N PRO A 159 19.65 38.63 23.91
CA PRO A 159 19.31 39.13 25.24
C PRO A 159 18.33 38.23 26.01
N SER A 160 18.49 38.14 27.32
CA SER A 160 17.59 37.37 28.20
C SER A 160 16.23 38.05 28.34
N GLY A 161 15.16 37.27 28.54
CA GLY A 161 13.82 37.80 28.81
C GLY A 161 13.04 38.21 27.55
N ILE A 162 13.44 37.72 26.37
CA ILE A 162 12.63 37.85 25.15
C ILE A 162 11.31 37.12 25.38
N GLU A 163 10.20 37.84 25.25
CA GLU A 163 8.86 37.25 25.17
C GLU A 163 8.65 36.72 23.75
N TRP A 164 8.78 35.41 23.60
CA TRP A 164 8.80 34.77 22.28
C TRP A 164 7.40 34.60 21.68
N ASN A 165 6.72 35.70 21.36
CA ASN A 165 5.49 35.72 20.57
C ASN A 165 5.78 35.71 19.06
N GLN A 166 4.74 35.54 18.22
CA GLN A 166 4.89 35.46 16.76
C GLN A 166 5.66 36.67 16.19
N LYS A 167 5.36 37.89 16.68
CA LYS A 167 6.02 39.12 16.24
C LYS A 167 7.52 39.11 16.55
N GLN A 168 7.92 38.66 17.75
CA GLN A 168 9.35 38.55 18.10
C GLN A 168 10.05 37.45 17.29
N ILE A 169 9.39 36.32 17.04
CA ILE A 169 9.94 35.26 16.18
C ILE A 169 10.21 35.80 14.77
N GLU A 170 9.26 36.57 14.21
CA GLU A 170 9.42 37.21 12.90
C GLU A 170 10.57 38.25 12.91
N ASN A 171 10.68 39.04 13.97
CA ASN A 171 11.78 40.02 14.13
C ASN A 171 13.17 39.34 14.13
N TYR A 172 13.31 38.21 14.85
CA TYR A 172 14.57 37.47 14.94
C TYR A 172 14.75 36.41 13.85
N LYS A 173 13.82 36.30 12.88
CA LYS A 173 13.81 35.21 11.89
C LYS A 173 15.10 35.12 11.07
N LYS A 174 15.71 36.27 10.77
CA LYS A 174 17.00 36.35 10.05
C LYS A 174 18.14 35.73 10.85
N ASP A 175 18.16 35.98 12.16
CA ASP A 175 19.22 35.49 13.06
C ASP A 175 19.00 34.03 13.47
N LEU A 176 17.74 33.60 13.56
CA LEU A 176 17.36 32.21 13.88
C LEU A 176 17.63 31.24 12.73
N SER A 177 17.97 31.70 11.53
CA SER A 177 17.96 30.96 10.26
C SER A 177 16.57 30.77 9.66
N TYR A 178 16.49 30.81 8.33
CA TYR A 178 15.23 30.67 7.58
C TYR A 178 14.52 29.33 7.85
N TRP A 179 15.31 28.26 8.05
CA TRP A 179 14.82 26.90 8.24
C TRP A 179 14.44 26.57 9.68
N THR A 180 14.96 27.32 10.65
CA THR A 180 14.64 27.13 12.07
C THR A 180 13.27 27.69 12.33
N VAL A 181 12.46 26.92 13.01
CA VAL A 181 11.20 27.40 13.54
C VAL A 181 11.36 27.59 15.06
N LEU A 182 10.59 28.46 15.72
CA LEU A 182 10.70 28.67 17.18
C LEU A 182 9.35 28.45 17.88
N TYR A 183 9.34 27.69 18.99
CA TYR A 183 8.17 27.46 19.83
C TYR A 183 8.59 27.73 21.25
N SER A 184 7.93 28.66 21.89
CA SER A 184 8.42 29.16 23.16
C SER A 184 7.63 28.68 24.35
N GLY A 185 6.39 28.23 24.14
CA GLY A 185 5.42 28.02 25.21
C GLY A 185 5.03 29.30 25.95
N GLN A 186 5.44 30.49 25.47
CA GLN A 186 5.24 31.80 26.13
C GLN A 186 4.13 32.64 25.49
N TRP A 187 3.26 32.05 24.67
CA TRP A 187 2.20 32.81 24.01
C TRP A 187 1.08 33.17 24.99
N GLU A 188 0.39 34.30 24.78
CA GLU A 188 -0.71 34.78 25.65
C GLU A 188 -1.76 33.69 25.95
N ASP A 189 -1.89 32.70 25.06
CA ASP A 189 -2.72 31.50 25.20
C ASP A 189 -2.38 30.57 26.39
N TYR A 190 -1.28 30.83 27.11
CA TYR A 190 -0.70 29.96 28.14
C TYR A 190 -0.77 30.50 29.58
N SER A 191 -1.42 31.64 29.86
CA SER A 191 -1.54 32.09 31.25
C SER A 191 -2.39 31.12 32.10
N PRO A 192 -2.06 30.90 33.39
CA PRO A 192 -2.83 30.03 34.28
C PRO A 192 -4.33 30.40 34.34
N THR A 193 -4.62 31.70 34.34
CA THR A 193 -5.98 32.26 34.30
C THR A 193 -6.75 31.88 33.03
N LEU A 194 -6.08 31.82 31.88
CA LEU A 194 -6.67 31.45 30.60
C LEU A 194 -6.81 29.92 30.45
N TYR A 195 -5.88 29.15 31.04
CA TYR A 195 -5.99 27.70 31.19
C TYR A 195 -7.24 27.31 32.02
N ASP A 196 -7.44 27.94 33.18
CA ASP A 196 -8.59 27.70 34.06
C ASP A 196 -9.93 28.17 33.48
N ALA A 197 -9.93 29.23 32.67
CA ALA A 197 -11.11 29.67 31.92
C ALA A 197 -11.48 28.69 30.80
N ARG A 198 -10.50 28.05 30.15
CA ARG A 198 -10.73 27.21 28.96
C ARG A 198 -10.95 25.73 29.29
N ILE A 199 -10.48 25.24 30.43
CA ILE A 199 -10.93 23.95 31.01
C ILE A 199 -12.43 23.95 31.28
N ARG A 200 -13.00 25.08 31.69
CA ARG A 200 -14.45 25.23 31.91
C ARG A 200 -15.27 25.08 30.62
N ASP A 201 -14.74 25.52 29.48
CA ASP A 201 -15.45 25.55 28.20
C ASP A 201 -14.96 24.51 27.16
N ASN A 202 -14.04 23.62 27.53
CA ASN A 202 -13.52 22.54 26.68
C ASN A 202 -12.92 23.02 25.33
N LEU A 203 -12.27 24.19 25.33
CA LEU A 203 -11.58 24.79 24.17
C LEU A 203 -10.07 24.52 24.24
N SER A 204 -9.46 24.02 23.15
CA SER A 204 -8.01 23.71 23.10
C SER A 204 -7.11 24.94 22.93
N ASN A 205 -6.22 25.17 23.90
CA ASN A 205 -5.27 26.30 23.94
C ASN A 205 -4.05 26.24 22.98
N ARG A 206 -3.93 25.29 22.04
CA ARG A 206 -2.58 24.97 21.46
C ARG A 206 -2.49 24.91 19.94
N LEU A 207 -3.49 25.46 19.23
CA LEU A 207 -3.59 25.36 17.76
C LEU A 207 -2.58 26.23 16.99
N SER A 208 -2.08 27.31 17.58
CA SER A 208 -1.14 28.25 16.95
C SER A 208 0.26 27.63 16.69
N GLU A 209 0.59 26.54 17.37
CA GLU A 209 1.91 25.89 17.37
C GLU A 209 2.13 25.01 16.13
N LEU A 210 1.03 24.65 15.48
CA LEU A 210 1.00 23.66 14.41
C LEU A 210 1.55 24.20 13.10
N HIS A 211 1.35 25.49 12.81
CA HIS A 211 1.79 26.14 11.56
C HIS A 211 3.30 26.04 11.31
N PHE A 212 4.04 25.71 12.36
CA PHE A 212 5.48 25.71 12.44
C PHE A 212 6.11 24.32 12.28
N ILE A 213 5.31 23.23 12.33
CA ILE A 213 5.77 21.89 11.98
C ILE A 213 5.71 21.76 10.45
N ASN A 214 6.86 21.79 9.78
CA ASN A 214 6.99 21.71 8.33
C ASN A 214 7.63 20.39 7.89
N ARG A 215 7.50 20.06 6.59
CA ARG A 215 8.08 18.82 6.02
C ARG A 215 9.60 18.72 6.20
N ASN A 216 10.25 19.87 6.12
CA ASN A 216 11.71 20.04 6.13
C ASN A 216 12.22 20.75 7.38
N SER A 217 11.35 21.01 8.37
CA SER A 217 11.79 21.75 9.55
C SER A 217 12.53 20.84 10.51
N ALA A 218 13.73 21.27 10.85
CA ALA A 218 14.25 21.14 12.19
C ALA A 218 13.54 22.12 13.12
N PHE A 219 12.92 21.60 14.17
CA PHE A 219 12.16 22.38 15.13
C PHE A 219 11.93 21.54 16.40
N VAL A 220 12.20 21.95 17.67
CA VAL A 220 11.72 23.13 18.40
C VAL A 220 12.63 23.49 19.59
N TYR A 221 13.24 24.69 19.55
CA TYR A 221 13.78 25.41 20.72
C TYR A 221 12.75 25.37 21.84
N MET A 222 13.12 25.07 23.08
CA MET A 222 12.23 25.27 24.22
C MET A 222 13.03 25.93 25.33
N ALA A 223 12.49 26.96 25.96
CA ALA A 223 13.12 27.59 27.12
C ALA A 223 13.25 26.59 28.28
N LYS A 224 14.27 26.76 29.14
CA LYS A 224 14.60 25.80 30.21
C LYS A 224 13.40 25.36 31.03
N GLU A 225 12.63 26.32 31.54
CA GLU A 225 11.48 26.06 32.41
C GLU A 225 10.40 25.25 31.69
N ASN A 226 10.12 25.57 30.42
CA ASN A 226 9.16 24.81 29.63
C ASN A 226 9.68 23.42 29.27
N TYR A 227 10.99 23.26 29.09
CA TYR A 227 11.59 21.95 28.88
C TYR A 227 11.45 21.07 30.11
N GLU A 228 11.83 21.58 31.27
CA GLU A 228 11.76 20.85 32.54
C GLU A 228 10.30 20.48 32.90
N ASN A 229 9.34 21.35 32.60
CA ASN A 229 7.94 21.14 32.96
C ASN A 229 7.11 20.38 31.92
N PHE A 230 7.43 20.49 30.62
CA PHE A 230 6.54 20.03 29.54
C PHE A 230 7.21 19.13 28.50
N PHE A 231 8.54 18.99 28.46
CA PHE A 231 9.16 18.20 27.39
C PHE A 231 8.78 16.72 27.44
N GLU A 232 9.21 16.03 28.49
CA GLU A 232 8.96 14.61 28.69
C GLU A 232 7.47 14.28 28.90
N PRO A 233 6.71 14.98 29.76
CA PRO A 233 5.31 14.61 30.00
C PRO A 233 4.37 15.00 28.86
N TYR A 234 4.81 15.85 27.91
CA TYR A 234 3.93 16.38 26.88
C TYR A 234 4.54 16.42 25.47
N MET A 235 5.57 17.23 25.24
CA MET A 235 6.07 17.49 23.90
C MET A 235 6.60 16.23 23.21
N LYS A 236 7.36 15.42 23.93
CA LYS A 236 7.93 14.18 23.41
C LYS A 236 6.85 13.17 22.97
N PRO A 237 5.90 12.75 23.83
CA PRO A 237 4.88 11.77 23.45
C PRO A 237 3.83 12.30 22.46
N TYR A 238 3.50 13.61 22.47
CA TYR A 238 2.37 14.14 21.67
C TYR A 238 2.78 14.98 20.47
N VAL A 239 4.07 15.32 20.31
CA VAL A 239 4.56 16.13 19.18
C VAL A 239 5.75 15.47 18.51
N VAL A 240 6.82 15.17 19.26
CA VAL A 240 8.08 14.66 18.69
C VAL A 240 7.91 13.24 18.14
N ASN A 241 7.46 12.30 18.97
CA ASN A 241 7.31 10.90 18.57
C ASN A 241 6.28 10.74 17.44
N PRO A 242 5.08 11.37 17.50
CA PRO A 242 4.10 11.28 16.41
C PRO A 242 4.62 11.84 15.08
N ALA A 243 5.45 12.91 15.12
CA ALA A 243 6.08 13.43 13.91
C ALA A 243 7.07 12.42 13.29
N ALA A 244 7.92 11.79 14.11
CA ALA A 244 8.82 10.73 13.64
C ALA A 244 8.07 9.52 13.08
N GLN A 245 6.97 9.11 13.73
CA GLN A 245 6.10 8.02 13.26
C GLN A 245 5.43 8.34 11.92
N ILE A 246 4.87 9.54 11.77
CA ILE A 246 4.24 9.96 10.51
C ILE A 246 5.28 10.01 9.37
N ARG A 247 6.49 10.52 9.63
CA ARG A 247 7.58 10.49 8.65
C ARG A 247 7.94 9.07 8.24
N THR A 248 7.94 8.14 9.19
CA THR A 248 8.19 6.71 8.95
C THR A 248 7.12 6.07 8.07
N ILE A 249 5.84 6.44 8.23
CA ILE A 249 4.76 6.02 7.35
C ILE A 249 4.90 6.60 5.93
N ILE A 250 5.28 7.87 5.84
CA ILE A 250 5.47 8.53 4.53
C ILE A 250 6.62 7.90 3.77
N PHE A 251 7.72 7.63 4.48
CA PHE A 251 8.85 6.88 3.94
C PHE A 251 8.39 5.53 3.39
N SER A 252 7.64 4.75 4.16
CA SER A 252 7.20 3.43 3.70
C SER A 252 6.22 3.49 2.53
N PHE A 253 5.31 4.47 2.49
CA PHE A 253 4.48 4.69 1.30
C PHE A 253 5.28 5.08 0.07
N ARG A 254 6.32 5.90 0.23
CA ARG A 254 7.19 6.29 -0.88
C ARG A 254 7.92 5.07 -1.44
N GLU A 255 8.48 4.22 -0.59
CA GLU A 255 9.19 3.02 -1.06
C GLU A 255 8.24 1.97 -1.67
N ILE A 256 7.03 1.78 -1.11
CA ILE A 256 6.00 0.95 -1.77
C ILE A 256 5.61 1.54 -3.12
N ASN A 257 5.42 2.85 -3.22
CA ASN A 257 5.10 3.51 -4.47
C ASN A 257 6.23 3.33 -5.50
N ASN A 258 7.49 3.45 -5.09
CA ASN A 258 8.65 3.21 -5.96
C ASN A 258 8.65 1.76 -6.47
N SER A 259 8.39 0.78 -5.59
CA SER A 259 8.24 -0.63 -5.99
C SER A 259 7.11 -0.82 -7.01
N LEU A 260 5.95 -0.17 -6.82
CA LEU A 260 4.85 -0.20 -7.80
C LEU A 260 5.25 0.39 -9.15
N ASP A 261 6.00 1.49 -9.16
CA ASP A 261 6.49 2.13 -10.38
C ASP A 261 7.43 1.20 -11.17
N ILE A 262 8.29 0.46 -10.48
CA ILE A 262 9.17 -0.53 -11.10
C ILE A 262 8.37 -1.70 -11.68
N LEU A 263 7.39 -2.22 -10.93
CA LEU A 263 6.52 -3.28 -11.44
C LEU A 263 5.73 -2.82 -12.67
N PHE A 264 5.25 -1.58 -12.66
CA PHE A 264 4.57 -0.99 -13.81
C PHE A 264 5.48 -0.93 -15.03
N LEU A 265 6.70 -0.41 -14.90
CA LEU A 265 7.68 -0.33 -16.00
C LEU A 265 8.07 -1.71 -16.54
N ASN A 266 8.32 -2.69 -15.66
CA ASN A 266 8.64 -4.06 -16.07
C ASN A 266 7.49 -4.70 -16.84
N THR A 267 6.25 -4.40 -16.47
CA THR A 267 5.04 -4.90 -17.17
C THR A 267 4.91 -4.34 -18.60
N TYR A 268 5.48 -3.18 -18.92
CA TYR A 268 5.43 -2.64 -20.29
C TYR A 268 6.64 -3.03 -21.16
N SER A 269 7.77 -3.37 -20.55
CA SER A 269 9.05 -3.54 -21.27
C SER A 269 9.36 -4.99 -21.69
N GLU A 270 8.80 -6.00 -21.02
CA GLU A 270 9.17 -7.40 -21.26
C GLU A 270 8.16 -8.16 -22.14
N GLY A 271 8.65 -8.77 -23.23
CA GLY A 271 7.85 -9.62 -24.13
C GLY A 271 7.36 -10.95 -23.52
N ARG A 272 7.74 -11.28 -22.26
CA ARG A 272 7.26 -12.45 -21.50
C ARG A 272 7.20 -12.15 -20.00
N ILE A 273 6.14 -11.47 -19.56
CA ILE A 273 5.89 -11.19 -18.13
C ILE A 273 5.43 -12.48 -17.43
N ASP A 274 6.08 -12.92 -16.35
CA ASP A 274 5.50 -13.96 -15.50
C ASP A 274 4.36 -13.36 -14.67
N THR A 275 3.12 -13.53 -15.14
CA THR A 275 1.92 -12.97 -14.52
C THR A 275 1.69 -13.50 -13.11
N LYS A 276 2.12 -14.74 -12.81
CA LYS A 276 1.96 -15.31 -11.46
C LYS A 276 2.92 -14.63 -10.48
N LYS A 277 4.18 -14.47 -10.87
CA LYS A 277 5.18 -13.78 -10.07
C LYS A 277 4.81 -12.30 -9.85
N LEU A 278 4.27 -11.65 -10.88
CA LEU A 278 3.80 -10.27 -10.79
C LEU A 278 2.59 -10.13 -9.84
N GLU A 279 1.63 -11.05 -9.93
CA GLU A 279 0.45 -11.09 -9.05
C GLU A 279 0.85 -11.31 -7.57
N GLU A 280 1.80 -12.21 -7.32
CA GLU A 280 2.36 -12.43 -5.98
C GLU A 280 2.97 -11.15 -5.41
N LYS A 281 3.81 -10.45 -6.19
CA LYS A 281 4.44 -9.18 -5.78
C LYS A 281 3.40 -8.10 -5.49
N ILE A 282 2.37 -7.96 -6.34
CA ILE A 282 1.27 -7.00 -6.11
C ILE A 282 0.47 -7.33 -4.85
N ASN A 283 0.19 -8.62 -4.60
CA ASN A 283 -0.50 -9.06 -3.40
C ASN A 283 0.31 -8.77 -2.13
N ASN A 284 1.63 -9.00 -2.15
CA ASN A 284 2.52 -8.64 -1.05
C ASN A 284 2.51 -7.12 -0.78
N LEU A 285 2.60 -6.29 -1.82
CA LEU A 285 2.51 -4.83 -1.67
C LEU A 285 1.12 -4.38 -1.15
N ARG A 286 0.03 -5.04 -1.55
CA ARG A 286 -1.32 -4.79 -1.02
C ARG A 286 -1.43 -5.15 0.46
N PHE A 287 -0.80 -6.25 0.87
CA PHE A 287 -0.72 -6.66 2.27
C PHE A 287 0.03 -5.62 3.12
N LEU A 288 1.20 -5.15 2.65
CA LEU A 288 1.97 -4.09 3.31
C LEU A 288 1.19 -2.77 3.40
N ARG A 289 0.47 -2.40 2.35
CA ARG A 289 -0.47 -1.28 2.39
C ARG A 289 -1.50 -1.46 3.50
N GLY A 290 -2.06 -2.67 3.67
CA GLY A 290 -3.00 -2.98 4.75
C GLY A 290 -2.39 -2.79 6.13
N ILE A 291 -1.14 -3.22 6.33
CA ILE A 291 -0.39 -2.98 7.57
C ILE A 291 -0.24 -1.48 7.86
N ILE A 292 0.17 -0.69 6.87
CA ILE A 292 0.30 0.77 7.04
C ILE A 292 -1.06 1.41 7.32
N GLN A 293 -2.12 0.98 6.63
CA GLN A 293 -3.47 1.48 6.88
C GLN A 293 -3.95 1.17 8.29
N ASN A 294 -3.59 0.00 8.83
CA ASN A 294 -3.87 -0.33 10.23
C ASN A 294 -3.11 0.60 11.19
N ALA A 295 -1.79 0.78 10.99
CA ALA A 295 -1.00 1.72 11.79
C ALA A 295 -1.57 3.16 11.73
N LEU A 296 -2.03 3.59 10.56
CA LEU A 296 -2.71 4.86 10.39
C LEU A 296 -4.07 4.90 11.07
N SER A 297 -4.82 3.80 11.10
CA SER A 297 -6.12 3.77 11.76
C SER A 297 -6.01 4.05 13.25
N VAL A 298 -4.92 3.64 13.91
CA VAL A 298 -4.63 4.02 15.30
C VAL A 298 -4.50 5.55 15.43
N ILE A 299 -3.75 6.17 14.52
CA ILE A 299 -3.60 7.63 14.44
C ILE A 299 -4.95 8.32 14.15
N TYR A 300 -5.75 7.81 13.22
CA TYR A 300 -7.07 8.38 12.87
C TYR A 300 -8.10 8.18 13.98
N ASN A 301 -8.11 7.04 14.67
CA ASN A 301 -9.00 6.78 15.80
C ASN A 301 -8.72 7.75 16.97
N GLU A 302 -7.46 8.10 17.20
CA GLU A 302 -7.10 9.17 18.14
C GLU A 302 -7.66 10.56 17.71
N LEU A 303 -7.94 10.78 16.42
CA LEU A 303 -8.64 11.98 15.97
C LEU A 303 -10.13 11.97 16.32
N ASP A 304 -10.74 10.78 16.37
CA ASP A 304 -12.19 10.60 16.49
C ASP A 304 -12.64 10.40 17.95
N TYR A 305 -11.83 9.74 18.79
CA TYR A 305 -12.20 9.35 20.17
C TYR A 305 -11.98 10.43 21.26
N ASN A 306 -11.44 11.60 20.89
CA ASN A 306 -11.57 12.87 21.62
C ASN A 306 -11.25 12.86 23.13
N ARG A 307 -9.96 12.72 23.50
CA ARG A 307 -9.49 13.04 24.88
C ARG A 307 -8.51 14.23 24.96
N ARG A 308 -7.86 14.62 23.85
CA ARG A 308 -6.90 15.75 23.80
C ARG A 308 -6.95 16.48 22.45
N GLN A 309 -7.78 17.51 22.35
CA GLN A 309 -7.98 18.30 21.13
C GLN A 309 -6.68 18.83 20.47
N HIS A 310 -5.62 19.11 21.25
CA HIS A 310 -4.32 19.52 20.69
C HIS A 310 -3.62 18.39 19.91
N TYR A 311 -3.52 17.20 20.49
CA TYR A 311 -2.87 16.05 19.86
C TYR A 311 -3.56 15.70 18.53
N THR A 312 -4.91 15.67 18.53
CA THR A 312 -5.73 15.54 17.33
C THR A 312 -5.41 16.60 16.27
N SER A 313 -5.16 17.85 16.70
CA SER A 313 -4.83 18.94 15.79
C SER A 313 -3.40 18.83 15.23
N VAL A 314 -2.42 18.40 16.04
CA VAL A 314 -1.06 18.05 15.60
C VAL A 314 -1.13 17.00 14.49
N LEU A 315 -1.84 15.91 14.74
CA LEU A 315 -1.99 14.83 13.77
C LEU A 315 -2.67 15.30 12.49
N ARG A 316 -3.78 16.07 12.57
CA ARG A 316 -4.44 16.65 11.37
C ARG A 316 -3.51 17.56 10.59
N HIS A 317 -2.75 18.41 11.27
CA HIS A 317 -1.78 19.29 10.63
C HIS A 317 -0.69 18.48 9.93
N LEU A 318 -0.12 17.47 10.59
CA LEU A 318 0.89 16.60 10.00
C LEU A 318 0.33 15.86 8.76
N ILE A 319 -0.84 15.24 8.86
CA ILE A 319 -1.51 14.55 7.74
C ILE A 319 -1.69 15.50 6.54
N LYS A 320 -2.19 16.71 6.78
CA LYS A 320 -2.38 17.73 5.74
C LYS A 320 -1.04 18.22 5.18
N LYS A 321 -0.09 18.54 6.06
CA LYS A 321 1.19 19.13 5.68
C LYS A 321 2.01 18.17 4.85
N PHE A 322 2.03 16.89 5.21
CA PHE A 322 2.72 15.84 4.46
C PHE A 322 1.91 15.28 3.29
N ASP A 323 0.70 15.79 3.07
CA ASP A 323 -0.19 15.39 1.97
C ASP A 323 -0.41 13.88 1.88
N MET A 324 -0.58 13.26 3.05
CA MET A 324 -0.70 11.81 3.15
C MET A 324 -1.93 11.27 2.43
N ASN A 325 -3.01 12.05 2.39
CA ASN A 325 -4.24 11.64 1.70
C ASN A 325 -3.98 11.48 0.20
N ASN A 326 -3.32 12.45 -0.45
CA ASN A 326 -2.98 12.34 -1.86
C ASN A 326 -1.99 11.20 -2.12
N ILE A 327 -1.00 10.99 -1.26
CA ILE A 327 -0.06 9.85 -1.39
C ILE A 327 -0.83 8.52 -1.35
N LYS A 328 -1.74 8.37 -0.38
CA LYS A 328 -2.60 7.18 -0.25
C LYS A 328 -3.49 6.99 -1.47
N GLU A 329 -4.12 8.05 -1.97
CA GLU A 329 -4.98 8.00 -3.17
C GLU A 329 -4.21 7.61 -4.42
N ARG A 330 -3.06 8.25 -4.69
CA ARG A 330 -2.19 7.94 -5.84
C ARG A 330 -1.72 6.49 -5.80
N MET A 331 -1.31 6.00 -4.63
CA MET A 331 -0.91 4.62 -4.46
C MET A 331 -2.09 3.66 -4.72
N ASN A 332 -3.29 3.97 -4.22
CA ASN A 332 -4.49 3.17 -4.51
C ASN A 332 -4.80 3.13 -6.01
N GLN A 333 -4.75 4.27 -6.69
CA GLN A 333 -4.96 4.35 -8.14
C GLN A 333 -3.95 3.48 -8.91
N LYS A 334 -2.67 3.48 -8.51
CA LYS A 334 -1.64 2.62 -9.14
C LYS A 334 -1.89 1.14 -8.93
N PHE A 335 -2.30 0.73 -7.72
CA PHE A 335 -2.70 -0.66 -7.47
C PHE A 335 -3.87 -1.08 -8.36
N ASP A 336 -4.86 -0.20 -8.52
CA ASP A 336 -6.04 -0.48 -9.33
C ASP A 336 -5.68 -0.56 -10.82
N LEU A 337 -4.80 0.32 -11.30
CA LEU A 337 -4.28 0.30 -12.67
C LEU A 337 -3.51 -0.99 -12.97
N LEU A 338 -2.56 -1.37 -12.11
CA LEU A 338 -1.80 -2.61 -12.25
C LEU A 338 -2.71 -3.84 -12.25
N TYR A 339 -3.72 -3.85 -11.38
CA TYR A 339 -4.69 -4.94 -11.33
C TYR A 339 -5.51 -5.04 -12.63
N ASN A 340 -5.96 -3.92 -13.17
CA ASN A 340 -6.69 -3.89 -14.44
C ASN A 340 -5.80 -4.38 -15.60
N MET A 341 -4.55 -3.90 -15.68
CA MET A 341 -3.59 -4.37 -16.68
C MET A 341 -3.32 -5.87 -16.57
N MET A 342 -3.18 -6.41 -15.36
CA MET A 342 -3.00 -7.85 -15.17
C MET A 342 -4.21 -8.64 -15.69
N ASN A 343 -5.42 -8.15 -15.44
CA ASN A 343 -6.63 -8.80 -15.94
C ASN A 343 -6.68 -8.78 -17.47
N GLU A 344 -6.30 -7.66 -18.10
CA GLU A 344 -6.19 -7.55 -19.56
C GLU A 344 -5.14 -8.52 -20.12
N ILE A 345 -3.95 -8.59 -19.52
CA ILE A 345 -2.90 -9.54 -19.91
C ILE A 345 -3.39 -10.99 -19.76
N HIS A 346 -4.11 -11.29 -18.68
CA HIS A 346 -4.65 -12.63 -18.44
C HIS A 346 -5.69 -13.00 -19.50
N GLN A 347 -6.61 -12.09 -19.82
CA GLN A 347 -7.59 -12.28 -20.88
C GLN A 347 -6.93 -12.50 -22.24
N LYS A 348 -5.96 -11.67 -22.60
CA LYS A 348 -5.22 -11.77 -23.85
C LYS A 348 -4.50 -13.12 -23.98
N ARG A 349 -3.85 -13.60 -22.92
CA ARG A 349 -3.22 -14.94 -22.90
C ARG A 349 -4.21 -16.07 -23.11
N VAL A 350 -5.37 -16.00 -22.46
CA VAL A 350 -6.43 -17.00 -22.64
C VAL A 350 -6.89 -17.02 -24.10
N GLN A 351 -7.01 -15.85 -24.74
CA GLN A 351 -7.36 -15.76 -26.15
C GLN A 351 -6.26 -16.29 -27.08
N GLU A 352 -5.00 -15.94 -26.85
CA GLU A 352 -3.85 -16.44 -27.64
C GLU A 352 -3.74 -17.97 -27.55
N ASP A 353 -3.86 -18.54 -26.35
CA ASP A 353 -3.87 -20.00 -26.13
C ASP A 353 -5.04 -20.66 -26.88
N GLN A 354 -6.22 -20.02 -26.94
CA GLN A 354 -7.37 -20.49 -27.70
C GLN A 354 -7.10 -20.47 -29.20
N GLU A 355 -6.57 -19.37 -29.74
CA GLU A 355 -6.27 -19.23 -31.17
C GLU A 355 -5.19 -20.23 -31.63
N GLU A 356 -4.13 -20.45 -30.84
CA GLU A 356 -3.12 -21.47 -31.14
C GLU A 356 -3.75 -22.88 -31.15
N THR A 357 -4.64 -23.15 -30.21
CA THR A 357 -5.30 -24.44 -30.11
C THR A 357 -6.30 -24.67 -31.24
N GLU A 358 -7.05 -23.64 -31.64
CA GLU A 358 -7.94 -23.69 -32.81
C GLU A 358 -7.15 -23.87 -34.12
N LYS A 359 -6.02 -23.17 -34.29
CA LYS A 359 -5.12 -23.39 -35.44
C LYS A 359 -4.63 -24.83 -35.48
N ALA A 360 -4.20 -25.38 -34.34
CA ALA A 360 -3.77 -26.77 -34.24
C ALA A 360 -4.91 -27.74 -34.59
N LEU A 361 -6.13 -27.51 -34.07
CA LEU A 361 -7.32 -28.31 -34.39
C LEU A 361 -7.72 -28.20 -35.87
N ASN A 362 -7.63 -27.02 -36.47
CA ASN A 362 -7.96 -26.82 -37.88
C ASN A 362 -6.97 -27.53 -38.81
N ILE A 363 -5.66 -27.46 -38.51
CA ILE A 363 -4.64 -28.26 -39.20
C ILE A 363 -4.95 -29.75 -39.07
N LEU A 364 -5.37 -30.17 -37.88
CA LEU A 364 -5.64 -31.57 -37.63
C LEU A 364 -6.92 -32.08 -38.31
N ASN A 365 -7.99 -31.27 -38.32
CA ASN A 365 -9.23 -31.55 -39.04
C ASN A 365 -8.98 -31.60 -40.55
N PHE A 366 -8.08 -30.75 -41.06
CA PHE A 366 -7.62 -30.82 -42.44
C PHE A 366 -6.90 -32.16 -42.72
N LEU A 367 -5.98 -32.59 -41.85
CA LEU A 367 -5.26 -33.86 -41.99
C LEU A 367 -6.14 -35.11 -41.81
N LEU A 368 -7.16 -35.05 -40.94
CA LEU A 368 -8.07 -36.14 -40.61
C LEU A 368 -9.42 -36.04 -41.32
N GLY A 369 -9.54 -35.23 -42.36
CA GLY A 369 -10.76 -35.15 -43.17
C GLY A 369 -11.13 -36.51 -43.73
N ALA A 370 -12.44 -36.78 -43.85
CA ALA A 370 -12.97 -38.09 -44.26
C ALA A 370 -12.39 -38.62 -45.59
N GLY A 371 -12.01 -37.72 -46.51
CA GLY A 371 -11.35 -38.08 -47.78
C GLY A 371 -9.92 -38.61 -47.59
N ILE A 372 -9.09 -37.92 -46.80
CA ILE A 372 -7.69 -38.33 -46.56
C ILE A 372 -7.62 -39.64 -45.77
N LEU A 373 -8.51 -39.81 -44.78
CA LEU A 373 -8.65 -41.07 -44.05
C LEU A 373 -9.11 -42.21 -44.97
N ALA A 374 -10.05 -41.96 -45.87
CA ALA A 374 -10.50 -42.97 -46.84
C ALA A 374 -9.36 -43.36 -47.81
N ASP A 375 -8.57 -42.38 -48.28
CA ASP A 375 -7.42 -42.63 -49.16
C ASP A 375 -6.31 -43.42 -48.46
N LEU A 376 -6.01 -43.10 -47.19
CA LEU A 376 -5.05 -43.84 -46.36
C LEU A 376 -5.52 -45.26 -46.08
N VAL A 377 -6.80 -45.45 -45.73
CA VAL A 377 -7.39 -46.78 -45.52
C VAL A 377 -7.40 -47.57 -46.83
N GLY A 378 -7.70 -46.93 -47.96
CA GLY A 378 -7.60 -47.52 -49.29
C GLY A 378 -6.19 -48.00 -49.60
N LEU A 379 -5.17 -47.16 -49.38
CA LEU A 379 -3.76 -47.52 -49.53
C LEU A 379 -3.34 -48.67 -48.60
N LEU A 380 -3.83 -48.66 -47.34
CA LEU A 380 -3.56 -49.72 -46.37
C LEU A 380 -4.20 -51.04 -46.81
N MET A 381 -5.43 -51.01 -47.32
CA MET A 381 -6.12 -52.18 -47.88
C MET A 381 -5.43 -52.70 -49.14
N ILE A 382 -4.94 -51.81 -50.01
CA ILE A 382 -4.13 -52.19 -51.18
C ILE A 382 -2.82 -52.85 -50.73
N ALA A 383 -2.11 -52.27 -49.77
CA ALA A 383 -0.88 -52.83 -49.23
C ALA A 383 -1.11 -54.20 -48.54
N LEU A 384 -2.24 -54.38 -47.84
CA LEU A 384 -2.59 -55.63 -47.16
C LEU A 384 -3.11 -56.71 -48.12
N ASN A 385 -3.79 -56.36 -49.22
CA ASN A 385 -4.35 -57.31 -50.18
C ASN A 385 -3.39 -57.69 -51.32
N LEU A 386 -2.30 -56.96 -51.52
CA LEU A 386 -1.27 -57.33 -52.49
C LEU A 386 -0.38 -58.45 -51.93
N SER A 387 -0.84 -59.70 -52.04
CA SER A 387 0.04 -60.85 -51.95
C SER A 387 -0.38 -61.95 -52.93
N GLU A 388 0.36 -62.08 -54.03
CA GLU A 388 0.49 -63.36 -54.71
C GLU A 388 1.97 -63.61 -55.06
N ASN A 389 2.62 -64.43 -54.22
CA ASN A 389 3.78 -65.30 -54.50
C ASN A 389 5.25 -64.80 -54.42
N ASP A 390 5.59 -63.62 -53.87
CA ASP A 390 7.01 -63.21 -53.64
C ASP A 390 7.27 -62.72 -52.19
N PHE A 391 8.25 -63.34 -51.50
CA PHE A 391 8.64 -63.02 -50.12
C PHE A 391 9.12 -61.58 -49.95
N SER A 392 9.79 -61.03 -50.96
CA SER A 392 10.30 -59.66 -50.94
C SER A 392 9.16 -58.62 -50.94
N ALA A 393 8.10 -58.89 -51.70
CA ALA A 393 6.89 -58.07 -51.75
C ALA A 393 6.11 -58.10 -50.42
N ILE A 394 6.04 -59.26 -49.76
CA ILE A 394 5.39 -59.39 -48.43
C ILE A 394 6.12 -58.54 -47.38
N MET A 395 7.46 -58.56 -47.37
CA MET A 395 8.25 -57.77 -46.42
C MET A 395 8.10 -56.26 -46.67
N LEU A 396 8.11 -55.84 -47.93
CA LEU A 396 7.92 -54.43 -48.30
C LEU A 396 6.51 -53.94 -47.94
N ASN A 397 5.48 -54.71 -48.26
CA ASN A 397 4.09 -54.37 -47.95
C ASN A 397 3.82 -54.34 -46.44
N SER A 398 4.40 -55.28 -45.68
CA SER A 398 4.35 -55.26 -44.21
C SER A 398 5.03 -54.02 -43.64
N PHE A 399 6.18 -53.62 -44.18
CA PHE A 399 6.87 -52.40 -43.76
C PHE A 399 6.05 -51.14 -44.06
N VAL A 400 5.48 -51.03 -45.26
CA VAL A 400 4.61 -49.90 -45.65
C VAL A 400 3.37 -49.84 -44.75
N ALA A 401 2.72 -50.98 -44.47
CA ALA A 401 1.57 -51.04 -43.58
C ALA A 401 1.89 -50.61 -42.13
N ILE A 402 3.08 -50.95 -41.62
CA ILE A 402 3.56 -50.53 -40.29
C ILE A 402 3.82 -49.02 -40.26
N VAL A 403 4.46 -48.47 -41.29
CA VAL A 403 4.73 -47.02 -41.39
C VAL A 403 3.41 -46.23 -41.44
N ILE A 404 2.48 -46.66 -42.30
CA ILE A 404 1.16 -46.01 -42.42
C ILE A 404 0.40 -46.10 -41.10
N SER A 405 0.36 -47.28 -40.45
CA SER A 405 -0.32 -47.46 -39.16
C SER A 405 0.29 -46.61 -38.04
N SER A 406 1.61 -46.45 -38.03
CA SER A 406 2.32 -45.62 -37.04
C SER A 406 2.00 -44.14 -37.20
N VAL A 407 1.96 -43.63 -38.44
CA VAL A 407 1.55 -42.25 -38.75
C VAL A 407 0.10 -42.02 -38.33
N LEU A 408 -0.80 -42.97 -38.63
CA LEU A 408 -2.21 -42.89 -38.22
C LEU A 408 -2.36 -42.87 -36.69
N PHE A 409 -1.62 -43.74 -36.00
CA PHE A 409 -1.64 -43.81 -34.54
C PHE A 409 -1.15 -42.52 -33.89
N ILE A 410 -0.03 -41.94 -34.37
CA ILE A 410 0.50 -40.66 -33.87
C ILE A 410 -0.51 -39.53 -34.10
N ALA A 411 -1.13 -39.46 -35.29
CA ALA A 411 -2.12 -38.44 -35.60
C ALA A 411 -3.38 -38.55 -34.71
N VAL A 412 -3.89 -39.77 -34.50
CA VAL A 412 -5.04 -40.03 -33.61
C VAL A 412 -4.70 -39.79 -32.15
N PHE A 413 -3.52 -40.20 -31.69
CA PHE A 413 -3.07 -39.94 -30.32
C PHE A 413 -2.92 -38.43 -30.08
N TYR A 414 -2.32 -37.70 -31.02
CA TYR A 414 -2.19 -36.24 -30.96
C TYR A 414 -3.56 -35.53 -31.02
N TYR A 415 -4.51 -36.03 -31.83
CA TYR A 415 -5.91 -35.57 -31.80
C TYR A 415 -6.55 -35.70 -30.43
N ILE A 416 -6.47 -36.91 -29.85
CA ILE A 416 -7.06 -37.21 -28.55
C ILE A 416 -6.38 -36.36 -27.48
N PHE A 417 -5.05 -36.23 -27.52
CA PHE A 417 -4.27 -35.41 -26.59
C PHE A 417 -4.69 -33.93 -26.66
N ILE A 418 -4.76 -33.33 -27.85
CA ILE A 418 -5.23 -31.94 -28.04
C ILE A 418 -6.67 -31.81 -27.57
N LYS A 419 -7.57 -32.73 -27.93
CA LYS A 419 -8.99 -32.70 -27.52
C LYS A 419 -9.18 -32.84 -26.01
N LEU A 420 -8.33 -33.62 -25.35
CA LEU A 420 -8.29 -33.74 -23.89
C LEU A 420 -7.74 -32.46 -23.25
N LYS A 421 -6.73 -31.81 -23.86
CA LYS A 421 -6.20 -30.50 -23.42
C LYS A 421 -7.20 -29.36 -23.62
N VAL A 422 -7.98 -29.40 -24.71
CA VAL A 422 -9.03 -28.43 -25.08
C VAL A 422 -10.24 -28.51 -24.16
N LYS A 423 -10.52 -29.66 -23.54
CA LYS A 423 -11.69 -29.82 -22.69
C LYS A 423 -11.43 -29.35 -21.26
N ARG A 424 -11.52 -28.03 -21.06
CA ARG A 424 -12.43 -27.34 -20.11
C ARG A 424 -12.06 -25.86 -20.06
N GLU A 425 -12.81 -25.01 -20.76
CA GLU A 425 -13.05 -23.68 -20.20
C GLU A 425 -13.61 -23.91 -18.79
N LYS A 426 -12.88 -23.45 -17.77
CA LYS A 426 -13.43 -23.41 -16.42
C LYS A 426 -14.47 -22.31 -16.39
N VAL A 427 -15.71 -22.69 -16.69
CA VAL A 427 -16.89 -21.91 -16.35
C VAL A 427 -16.79 -21.58 -14.86
N LYS A 428 -16.64 -20.31 -14.55
CA LYS A 428 -16.63 -19.86 -13.16
C LYS A 428 -18.05 -19.95 -12.63
N LYS A 429 -18.21 -20.46 -11.41
CA LYS A 429 -19.52 -20.61 -10.78
C LYS A 429 -19.65 -19.62 -9.64
N THR A 430 -20.72 -18.85 -9.65
CA THR A 430 -21.02 -17.84 -8.64
C THR A 430 -22.40 -18.06 -8.02
N VAL A 431 -22.65 -17.34 -6.93
CA VAL A 431 -23.94 -17.24 -6.26
C VAL A 431 -24.27 -15.78 -6.01
N ASP A 432 -25.54 -15.41 -6.17
CA ASP A 432 -26.05 -14.07 -5.89
C ASP A 432 -27.21 -14.14 -4.90
N GLY A 433 -27.24 -13.24 -3.91
CA GLY A 433 -28.29 -13.15 -2.91
C GLY A 433 -29.17 -11.93 -3.09
N VAL A 434 -30.46 -12.13 -3.33
CA VAL A 434 -31.48 -11.10 -3.14
C VAL A 434 -31.85 -11.10 -1.65
N VAL A 435 -31.15 -10.28 -0.88
CA VAL A 435 -31.27 -10.25 0.59
C VAL A 435 -32.33 -9.23 1.02
N LEU A 436 -33.47 -9.73 1.49
CA LEU A 436 -34.60 -8.92 1.94
C LEU A 436 -34.47 -8.48 3.39
N ASN A 437 -34.83 -7.22 3.64
CA ASN A 437 -35.29 -6.75 4.93
C ASN A 437 -36.81 -6.54 4.86
N LYS A 438 -37.57 -7.57 5.25
CA LYS A 438 -39.05 -7.55 5.16
C LYS A 438 -39.67 -6.43 5.98
N ASN A 439 -39.09 -6.09 7.13
CA ASN A 439 -39.62 -5.06 8.02
C ASN A 439 -39.57 -3.65 7.40
N LYS A 440 -38.66 -3.40 6.46
CA LYS A 440 -38.43 -2.08 5.88
C LYS A 440 -38.70 -1.99 4.37
N ASN A 441 -39.09 -3.09 3.73
CA ASN A 441 -39.29 -3.16 2.28
C ASN A 441 -38.04 -2.70 1.48
N MET A 442 -36.87 -3.17 1.93
CA MET A 442 -35.57 -2.84 1.36
C MET A 442 -34.80 -4.11 1.01
N ILE A 443 -33.86 -4.01 0.07
CA ILE A 443 -32.88 -5.04 -0.23
C ILE A 443 -31.47 -4.55 0.03
N VAL A 444 -30.56 -5.48 0.29
CA VAL A 444 -29.14 -5.16 0.41
C VAL A 444 -28.50 -5.19 -0.98
N LEU A 445 -27.84 -4.11 -1.35
CA LEU A 445 -26.99 -4.03 -2.54
C LEU A 445 -25.59 -3.59 -2.16
N VAL A 446 -24.61 -4.04 -2.93
CA VAL A 446 -23.20 -3.64 -2.78
C VAL A 446 -22.80 -2.76 -3.95
N LYS A 447 -22.11 -1.65 -3.68
CA LYS A 447 -21.63 -0.76 -4.74
C LYS A 447 -20.27 -1.24 -5.24
N ARG A 448 -20.19 -1.57 -6.53
CA ARG A 448 -18.98 -2.11 -7.16
C ARG A 448 -17.88 -1.06 -7.20
N ARG A 449 -16.72 -1.41 -6.64
CA ARG A 449 -15.54 -0.54 -6.61
C ARG A 449 -14.71 -0.57 -7.90
N PHE A 450 -14.74 -1.69 -8.62
CA PHE A 450 -13.86 -1.95 -9.77
C PHE A 450 -14.64 -2.24 -11.06
N PRO A 451 -14.09 -1.91 -12.24
CA PRO A 451 -14.63 -2.37 -13.53
C PRO A 451 -14.69 -3.90 -13.64
N PRO A 452 -15.59 -4.48 -14.46
CA PRO A 452 -16.67 -3.81 -15.20
C PRO A 452 -17.75 -3.29 -14.24
N PHE A 453 -18.58 -2.35 -14.71
CA PHE A 453 -19.68 -1.74 -13.95
C PHE A 453 -19.22 -1.04 -12.66
N GLN A 454 -18.09 -0.33 -12.73
CA GLN A 454 -17.62 0.49 -11.61
C GLN A 454 -18.69 1.52 -11.21
N ASN A 455 -18.91 1.69 -9.91
CA ASN A 455 -19.94 2.53 -9.29
C ASN A 455 -21.39 2.06 -9.47
N PHE A 456 -21.64 0.93 -10.13
CA PHE A 456 -22.98 0.34 -10.24
C PHE A 456 -23.28 -0.48 -8.98
N TYR A 457 -24.56 -0.63 -8.65
CA TYR A 457 -25.01 -1.53 -7.60
C TYR A 457 -25.06 -2.97 -8.10
N ALA A 458 -24.71 -3.92 -7.24
CA ALA A 458 -24.75 -5.34 -7.49
C ALA A 458 -25.47 -6.06 -6.33
N LEU A 459 -26.02 -7.24 -6.62
CA LEU A 459 -26.45 -8.16 -5.59
C LEU A 459 -25.19 -8.65 -4.87
N PRO A 460 -25.22 -8.77 -3.54
CA PRO A 460 -24.13 -9.39 -2.82
C PRO A 460 -23.99 -10.86 -3.21
N GLY A 461 -22.77 -11.33 -3.40
CA GLY A 461 -22.51 -12.61 -4.05
C GLY A 461 -21.06 -12.81 -4.46
N GLY A 462 -20.70 -14.03 -4.81
CA GLY A 462 -19.32 -14.36 -5.12
C GLY A 462 -19.11 -15.78 -5.61
N TYR A 463 -17.85 -16.23 -5.61
CA TYR A 463 -17.45 -17.50 -6.21
C TYR A 463 -17.71 -18.67 -5.27
N ILE A 464 -18.14 -19.80 -5.85
CA ILE A 464 -18.26 -21.07 -5.11
C ILE A 464 -16.86 -21.68 -4.98
N GLN A 465 -16.41 -21.95 -3.75
CA GLN A 465 -15.12 -22.61 -3.51
C GLN A 465 -15.17 -24.11 -3.84
N LYS A 466 -14.00 -24.70 -4.08
CA LYS A 466 -13.91 -26.12 -4.47
C LYS A 466 -14.39 -27.02 -3.32
N GLY A 467 -15.44 -27.79 -3.57
CA GLY A 467 -16.03 -28.70 -2.57
C GLY A 467 -17.04 -28.03 -1.63
N GLU A 468 -17.32 -26.74 -1.83
CA GLU A 468 -18.30 -25.98 -1.05
C GLU A 468 -19.72 -26.22 -1.58
N ALA A 469 -20.68 -26.45 -0.67
CA ALA A 469 -22.10 -26.49 -1.02
C ALA A 469 -22.57 -25.08 -1.42
N ILE A 470 -23.46 -24.99 -2.41
CA ILE A 470 -23.84 -23.71 -3.01
C ILE A 470 -24.51 -22.76 -2.01
N GLU A 471 -25.29 -23.31 -1.08
CA GLU A 471 -25.95 -22.58 0.01
C GLU A 471 -24.94 -22.05 1.02
N ASN A 472 -23.86 -22.80 1.27
CA ASN A 472 -22.78 -22.38 2.16
C ASN A 472 -21.95 -21.27 1.54
N ALA A 473 -21.65 -21.39 0.22
CA ALA A 473 -21.00 -20.33 -0.53
C ALA A 473 -21.79 -19.03 -0.44
N LEU A 474 -23.11 -19.09 -0.65
CA LEU A 474 -23.96 -17.91 -0.55
C LEU A 474 -23.89 -17.28 0.84
N LYS A 475 -24.12 -18.06 1.91
CA LYS A 475 -24.06 -17.54 3.28
C LYS A 475 -22.70 -16.91 3.61
N ARG A 476 -21.61 -17.54 3.16
CA ARG A 476 -20.24 -17.03 3.33
C ARG A 476 -20.06 -15.71 2.58
N GLU A 477 -20.39 -15.65 1.29
CA GLU A 477 -20.22 -14.44 0.48
C GLU A 477 -21.04 -13.27 1.03
N ILE A 478 -22.31 -13.50 1.40
CA ILE A 478 -23.14 -12.46 2.03
C ILE A 478 -22.53 -11.97 3.34
N LYS A 479 -22.09 -12.88 4.22
CA LYS A 479 -21.44 -12.51 5.48
C LYS A 479 -20.14 -11.76 5.23
N GLU A 480 -19.35 -12.16 4.25
CA GLU A 480 -18.10 -11.50 3.91
C GLU A 480 -18.33 -10.07 3.37
N GLU A 481 -19.25 -9.89 2.43
CA GLU A 481 -19.46 -8.61 1.77
C GLU A 481 -20.27 -7.61 2.60
N THR A 482 -21.16 -8.09 3.47
CA THR A 482 -22.15 -7.27 4.16
C THR A 482 -22.12 -7.41 5.69
N ASN A 483 -21.42 -8.41 6.22
CA ASN A 483 -21.40 -8.81 7.64
C ASN A 483 -22.76 -9.28 8.20
N LEU A 484 -23.76 -9.44 7.34
CA LEU A 484 -25.08 -9.97 7.70
C LEU A 484 -25.13 -11.51 7.67
N GLU A 485 -25.98 -12.08 8.52
CA GLU A 485 -26.40 -13.48 8.43
C GLU A 485 -27.77 -13.58 7.78
N ILE A 486 -27.96 -14.63 7.00
CA ILE A 486 -29.16 -14.84 6.20
C ILE A 486 -29.70 -16.27 6.32
N SER A 487 -31.01 -16.39 6.17
CA SER A 487 -31.71 -17.62 5.82
C SER A 487 -32.05 -17.62 4.33
N ILE A 488 -31.92 -18.77 3.67
CA ILE A 488 -32.30 -18.94 2.26
C ILE A 488 -33.79 -19.29 2.23
N ILE A 489 -34.57 -18.50 1.51
CA ILE A 489 -36.01 -18.73 1.33
C ILE A 489 -36.22 -19.68 0.15
N GLU A 490 -35.71 -19.31 -1.02
CA GLU A 490 -35.87 -20.10 -2.25
C GLU A 490 -34.78 -19.79 -3.27
N LYS A 491 -34.64 -20.67 -4.26
CA LYS A 491 -33.78 -20.44 -5.42
C LYS A 491 -34.58 -19.67 -6.48
N ILE A 492 -34.06 -18.53 -6.92
CA ILE A 492 -34.69 -17.71 -7.97
C ILE A 492 -34.43 -18.32 -9.34
N GLY A 493 -33.17 -18.65 -9.63
CA GLY A 493 -32.79 -19.10 -10.97
C GLY A 493 -31.33 -19.44 -11.14
N TYR A 494 -31.00 -19.88 -12.35
CA TYR A 494 -29.63 -20.12 -12.82
C TYR A 494 -29.41 -19.30 -14.09
N TYR A 495 -28.31 -18.54 -14.10
CA TYR A 495 -28.02 -17.51 -15.09
C TYR A 495 -26.68 -17.84 -15.76
N ASP A 496 -26.74 -18.23 -17.02
CA ASP A 496 -25.62 -18.79 -17.80
C ASP A 496 -25.47 -18.16 -19.19
N ASP A 497 -26.05 -16.98 -19.40
CA ASP A 497 -25.87 -16.24 -20.65
C ASP A 497 -24.37 -16.00 -20.90
N PRO A 498 -23.81 -16.40 -22.07
CA PRO A 498 -22.38 -16.28 -22.36
C PRO A 498 -21.83 -14.86 -22.23
N ASN A 499 -22.68 -13.83 -22.35
CA ASN A 499 -22.32 -12.42 -22.32
C ASN A 499 -22.71 -11.73 -21.00
N ARG A 500 -23.21 -12.47 -19.99
CA ARG A 500 -23.63 -11.85 -18.73
C ARG A 500 -22.50 -11.14 -17.98
N ASP A 501 -21.27 -11.63 -18.15
CA ASP A 501 -20.08 -11.01 -17.58
C ASP A 501 -19.05 -10.75 -18.69
N PRO A 502 -18.65 -9.49 -18.95
CA PRO A 502 -17.68 -9.18 -20.00
C PRO A 502 -16.28 -9.72 -19.71
N ARG A 503 -16.04 -10.28 -18.52
CA ARG A 503 -14.75 -10.89 -18.15
C ARG A 503 -14.61 -12.35 -18.57
N GLY A 504 -15.67 -13.00 -19.06
CA GLY A 504 -15.67 -14.37 -19.55
C GLY A 504 -16.86 -15.21 -19.04
N LYS A 505 -16.83 -16.53 -19.29
CA LYS A 505 -17.94 -17.45 -18.94
C LYS A 505 -18.11 -17.62 -17.43
N VAL A 506 -19.14 -16.97 -16.89
CA VAL A 506 -19.56 -17.05 -15.49
C VAL A 506 -20.99 -17.53 -15.44
N HIS A 507 -21.28 -18.57 -14.67
CA HIS A 507 -22.66 -19.00 -14.39
C HIS A 507 -23.00 -18.69 -12.94
N SER A 508 -24.12 -18.01 -12.70
CA SER A 508 -24.57 -17.65 -11.35
C SER A 508 -25.85 -18.37 -10.96
N THR A 509 -25.94 -18.79 -9.71
CA THR A 509 -27.21 -19.25 -9.12
C THR A 509 -27.70 -18.20 -8.14
N ALA A 510 -28.88 -17.63 -8.38
CA ALA A 510 -29.44 -16.60 -7.53
C ALA A 510 -30.46 -17.17 -6.54
N PHE A 511 -30.46 -16.65 -5.33
CA PHE A 511 -31.35 -17.06 -4.25
C PHE A 511 -32.04 -15.85 -3.61
N LEU A 512 -33.28 -16.07 -3.16
CA LEU A 512 -34.00 -15.13 -2.31
C LEU A 512 -33.67 -15.45 -0.86
N CYS A 513 -33.31 -14.44 -0.08
CA CYS A 513 -32.85 -14.61 1.29
C CYS A 513 -33.48 -13.59 2.23
N GLU A 514 -33.53 -13.91 3.51
CA GLU A 514 -33.99 -13.02 4.57
C GLU A 514 -32.91 -12.85 5.64
N ILE A 515 -32.74 -11.63 6.14
CA ILE A 515 -31.75 -11.32 7.16
C ILE A 515 -32.16 -11.94 8.49
N THR A 516 -31.23 -12.63 9.14
CA THR A 516 -31.41 -13.21 10.48
C THR A 516 -30.59 -12.49 11.56
N SER A 517 -29.55 -11.72 11.19
CA SER A 517 -28.75 -10.91 12.11
C SER A 517 -29.33 -9.49 12.32
N SER A 518 -28.66 -8.64 13.11
CA SER A 518 -29.06 -7.25 13.27
C SER A 518 -28.75 -6.45 12.01
N GLU A 519 -29.66 -5.54 11.62
CA GLU A 519 -29.38 -4.58 10.54
C GLU A 519 -28.19 -3.66 10.84
N LYS A 520 -27.89 -3.43 12.12
CA LYS A 520 -26.75 -2.62 12.58
C LYS A 520 -25.41 -3.28 12.25
N ASP A 521 -25.43 -4.57 11.92
CA ASP A 521 -24.23 -5.33 11.57
C ASP A 521 -23.82 -5.08 10.11
N LEU A 522 -24.64 -4.38 9.31
CA LEU A 522 -24.34 -4.06 7.92
C LEU A 522 -23.03 -3.27 7.83
N LYS A 523 -21.99 -3.91 7.31
CA LYS A 523 -20.67 -3.32 7.10
C LYS A 523 -20.03 -3.91 5.86
N GLY A 524 -19.78 -3.06 4.86
CA GLY A 524 -19.12 -3.46 3.62
C GLY A 524 -17.67 -3.93 3.86
N LYS A 525 -17.24 -4.99 3.17
CA LYS A 525 -15.81 -5.36 3.04
C LYS A 525 -15.06 -4.42 2.08
N SER A 526 -13.73 -4.49 2.10
CA SER A 526 -12.80 -3.61 1.37
C SER A 526 -12.96 -3.52 -0.16
N ASP A 527 -13.65 -4.48 -0.78
CA ASP A 527 -13.81 -4.58 -2.25
C ASP A 527 -15.14 -4.00 -2.76
N ALA A 528 -16.10 -3.71 -1.87
CA ALA A 528 -17.29 -2.89 -2.15
C ALA A 528 -17.06 -1.47 -1.61
N LEU A 529 -17.50 -0.44 -2.33
CA LEU A 529 -17.42 0.95 -1.83
C LEU A 529 -18.31 1.14 -0.59
N SER A 530 -19.40 0.39 -0.50
CA SER A 530 -20.37 0.35 0.60
C SER A 530 -21.38 -0.78 0.33
N ALA A 531 -21.88 -1.41 1.40
CA ALA A 531 -23.11 -2.21 1.36
C ALA A 531 -24.25 -1.34 1.92
N GLU A 532 -25.37 -1.27 1.22
CA GLU A 532 -26.44 -0.33 1.51
C GLU A 532 -27.81 -1.01 1.45
N PHE A 533 -28.72 -0.60 2.35
CA PHE A 533 -30.14 -0.90 2.21
C PHE A 533 -30.76 0.05 1.18
N ILE A 534 -31.26 -0.52 0.09
CA ILE A 534 -31.93 0.21 -0.97
C ILE A 534 -33.42 -0.15 -0.97
N SER A 535 -34.28 0.86 -1.00
CA SER A 535 -35.73 0.64 -1.10
C SER A 535 -36.08 -0.06 -2.41
N ILE A 536 -36.96 -1.06 -2.35
CA ILE A 536 -37.44 -1.78 -3.55
C ILE A 536 -38.02 -0.81 -4.59
N ASN A 537 -38.66 0.27 -4.15
CA ASN A 537 -39.23 1.31 -5.01
C ASN A 537 -38.18 2.12 -5.79
N GLN A 538 -36.92 2.13 -5.35
CA GLN A 538 -35.82 2.85 -5.99
C GLN A 538 -35.05 1.99 -6.99
N LEU A 539 -35.28 0.66 -7.03
CA LEU A 539 -34.47 -0.26 -7.83
C LEU A 539 -34.53 0.01 -9.34
N ASN A 540 -35.64 0.55 -9.84
CA ASN A 540 -35.78 0.94 -11.25
C ASN A 540 -34.97 2.19 -11.63
N LYS A 541 -34.51 2.97 -10.66
CA LYS A 541 -33.82 4.26 -10.86
C LYS A 541 -32.30 4.16 -10.67
N ILE A 542 -31.79 3.00 -10.29
CA ILE A 542 -30.36 2.78 -10.04
C ILE A 542 -29.74 1.93 -11.16
N SER A 543 -28.46 2.16 -11.42
CA SER A 543 -27.71 1.37 -12.38
C SER A 543 -27.24 0.06 -11.71
N LEU A 544 -27.75 -1.06 -12.21
CA LEU A 544 -27.43 -2.40 -11.73
C LEU A 544 -26.39 -3.05 -12.64
N ALA A 545 -25.41 -3.71 -12.04
CA ALA A 545 -24.36 -4.42 -12.75
C ALA A 545 -24.85 -5.73 -13.37
N PHE A 546 -24.19 -6.16 -14.45
CA PHE A 546 -24.45 -7.44 -15.12
C PHE A 546 -25.94 -7.61 -15.48
N ASP A 547 -26.46 -8.82 -15.30
CA ASP A 547 -27.85 -9.21 -15.47
C ASP A 547 -28.68 -9.09 -14.18
N HIS A 548 -28.20 -8.39 -13.15
CA HIS A 548 -28.87 -8.35 -11.84
C HIS A 548 -30.26 -7.72 -11.88
N LYS A 549 -30.52 -6.84 -12.86
CA LYS A 549 -31.87 -6.33 -13.11
C LYS A 549 -32.84 -7.45 -13.48
N LYS A 550 -32.39 -8.43 -14.27
CA LYS A 550 -33.17 -9.62 -14.64
C LYS A 550 -33.42 -10.50 -13.41
N ILE A 551 -32.39 -10.74 -12.60
CA ILE A 551 -32.53 -11.49 -11.33
C ILE A 551 -33.60 -10.87 -10.42
N LEU A 552 -33.61 -9.55 -10.28
CA LEU A 552 -34.60 -8.83 -9.48
C LEU A 552 -36.01 -8.82 -10.10
N GLN A 553 -36.12 -8.90 -11.44
CA GLN A 553 -37.41 -9.09 -12.11
C GLN A 553 -37.94 -10.51 -11.90
N ASP A 554 -37.10 -11.52 -12.00
CA ASP A 554 -37.46 -12.93 -11.76
C ASP A 554 -37.84 -13.16 -10.29
N ALA A 555 -37.24 -12.40 -9.36
CA ALA A 555 -37.64 -12.34 -7.95
C ALA A 555 -38.91 -11.51 -7.68
N ASN A 556 -39.61 -11.00 -8.71
CA ASN A 556 -40.81 -10.15 -8.62
C ASN A 556 -40.62 -8.84 -7.82
N LEU A 557 -39.40 -8.32 -7.69
CA LEU A 557 -39.11 -7.06 -6.99
C LEU A 557 -39.11 -5.85 -7.92
N ILE A 558 -38.92 -6.08 -9.23
CA ILE A 558 -38.94 -5.05 -10.26
C ILE A 558 -39.96 -5.46 -11.33
N LYS A 559 -40.79 -4.51 -11.78
CA LYS A 559 -41.67 -4.76 -12.92
C LYS A 559 -40.86 -5.05 -14.18
N LYS A 560 -41.22 -6.12 -14.90
CA LYS A 560 -40.72 -6.37 -16.24
C LYS A 560 -41.23 -5.23 -17.13
N ASN A 561 -40.35 -4.41 -17.68
CA ASN A 561 -40.76 -3.45 -18.70
C ASN A 561 -41.32 -4.26 -19.87
N SER A 562 -42.60 -4.12 -20.14
CA SER A 562 -43.21 -4.74 -21.30
C SER A 562 -42.72 -4.01 -22.55
N LEU A 563 -41.93 -4.75 -23.35
CA LEU A 563 -41.69 -4.58 -24.79
C LEU A 563 -40.76 -3.44 -25.24
N LEU A 564 -39.76 -3.87 -26.02
CA LEU A 564 -38.91 -3.15 -26.98
C LEU A 564 -37.77 -2.29 -26.40
N ASP A 565 -36.59 -2.91 -26.33
CA ASP A 565 -35.31 -2.36 -26.81
C ASP A 565 -34.42 -3.52 -27.28
#